data_AF-A0A6A4X4M1-F1
#
_entry.id   AF-A0A6A4X4M1-F1
#
_cell.length_a   1.000
_cell.length_b   1.000
_cell.length_c   1.000
_cell.angle_alpha   90.00
_cell.angle_beta   90.00
_cell.angle_gamma   90.00
#
_symmetry.space_group_name_H-M   'P 1'
#
loop_
_entity.id
_entity.type
_entity.pdbx_description
1 polymer ?
#
loop_
_entity_poly.entity_id
_entity_poly.type
_entity_poly.pdbx_seq_one_letter_code
_entity_poly.pdbx_strand_id
1 'polypeptide(L)'
;MSDFPYLGNRISLISSSQIRYEGILYTIDTVQGTVTLAQVRSFGTEDRPTERPVAERDEIYDFIVFRGSDIKDIKLCSVQKPYDDPAIVEVSRYETLVSRYAAYVRLLDQ
;
A
#
# COMPACT_ATOMS: atom_id res chain seq x y z
N MET A 1 19.17 -14.05 0.23
CA MET A 1 18.60 -13.04 -0.70
C MET A 1 17.22 -12.74 -0.16
N SER A 2 16.96 -11.49 0.23
CA SER A 2 15.87 -11.07 1.12
C SER A 2 14.49 -11.57 0.67
N ASP A 3 13.79 -12.28 1.56
CA ASP A 3 12.53 -13.01 1.29
C ASP A 3 11.31 -12.14 0.95
N PHE A 4 11.47 -10.81 0.85
CA PHE A 4 10.39 -9.88 0.53
C PHE A 4 10.84 -8.83 -0.50
N PRO A 5 10.79 -9.11 -1.82
CA PRO A 5 11.16 -8.17 -2.88
C PRO A 5 10.26 -6.92 -3.01
N TYR A 6 9.46 -6.62 -1.98
CA TYR A 6 8.44 -5.58 -1.96
C TYR A 6 8.71 -4.48 -0.93
N LEU A 7 9.59 -4.73 0.05
CA LEU A 7 9.94 -3.73 1.05
C LEU A 7 10.58 -2.51 0.37
N GLY A 8 10.27 -1.32 0.87
CA GLY A 8 10.71 -0.06 0.30
C GLY A 8 9.87 0.45 -0.88
N ASN A 9 8.92 -0.34 -1.40
CA ASN A 9 8.03 0.15 -2.44
C ASN A 9 6.88 0.99 -1.88
N ARG A 10 6.47 2.00 -2.63
CA ARG A 10 5.26 2.77 -2.35
C ARG A 10 4.03 1.96 -2.72
N ILE A 11 3.09 1.85 -1.79
CA ILE A 11 1.83 1.16 -1.98
C ILE A 11 0.64 2.08 -1.68
N SER A 12 -0.50 1.73 -2.25
CA SER A 12 -1.82 2.25 -1.92
C SER A 12 -2.61 1.15 -1.21
N LEU A 13 -3.16 1.45 -0.03
CA LEU A 13 -3.88 0.53 0.84
C LEU A 13 -5.26 1.12 1.15
N ILE A 14 -6.32 0.32 1.00
CA ILE A 14 -7.69 0.70 1.40
C ILE A 14 -8.09 -0.11 2.62
N SER A 15 -8.45 0.57 3.71
CA SER A 15 -8.90 -0.08 4.94
C SER A 15 -10.39 -0.46 4.90
N SER A 16 -10.83 -1.25 5.88
CA SER A 16 -12.23 -1.66 6.08
C SER A 16 -13.18 -0.45 6.12
N SER A 17 -12.75 0.68 6.67
CA SER A 17 -13.47 1.96 6.73
C SER A 17 -13.51 2.73 5.40
N GLN A 18 -13.09 2.14 4.28
CA GLN A 18 -13.04 2.78 2.96
C GLN A 18 -12.01 3.92 2.83
N ILE A 19 -11.09 4.05 3.77
CA ILE A 19 -10.06 5.10 3.70
C ILE A 19 -8.87 4.58 2.91
N ARG A 20 -8.39 5.37 1.95
CA ARG A 20 -7.18 5.07 1.20
C ARG A 20 -5.97 5.74 1.84
N TYR A 21 -4.90 4.97 1.98
CA TYR A 21 -3.61 5.40 2.48
C TYR A 21 -2.56 5.12 1.42
N GLU A 22 -1.57 5.99 1.29
CA GLU A 22 -0.36 5.66 0.55
C GLU A 22 0.87 5.83 1.44
N GLY A 23 1.81 4.90 1.33
CA GLY A 23 3.04 4.93 2.10
C GLY A 23 4.05 3.91 1.56
N ILE A 24 5.22 3.88 2.17
CA ILE A 24 6.29 2.94 1.82
C ILE A 24 6.12 1.67 2.65
N LEU A 25 6.09 0.51 2.01
CA LEU A 25 6.03 -0.76 2.72
C LEU A 25 7.32 -0.97 3.55
N TYR A 26 7.21 -0.86 4.86
CA TYR A 26 8.36 -0.92 5.77
C TYR A 26 8.62 -2.34 6.27
N THR A 27 7.59 -2.99 6.84
CA THR A 27 7.68 -4.37 7.32
C THR A 27 6.34 -5.10 7.18
N ILE A 28 6.41 -6.42 7.13
CA ILE A 28 5.28 -7.33 7.26
C ILE A 28 5.61 -8.28 8.40
N ASP A 29 4.72 -8.39 9.38
CA ASP A 29 4.79 -9.39 10.44
C ASP A 29 3.73 -10.46 10.16
N THR A 30 4.17 -11.62 9.68
CA THR A 30 3.29 -12.74 9.35
C THR A 30 2.77 -13.49 10.58
N VAL A 31 3.43 -13.36 11.73
CA VAL A 31 3.00 -14.00 12.99
C VAL A 31 1.86 -13.20 13.61
N GLN A 32 1.98 -11.86 13.61
CA GLN A 32 0.95 -10.96 14.10
C GLN A 32 -0.09 -10.61 13.03
N GLY A 33 0.14 -10.98 11.77
CA GLY A 33 -0.73 -10.63 10.65
C GLY A 33 -0.83 -9.12 10.44
N THR A 34 0.28 -8.39 10.53
CA THR A 34 0.30 -6.92 10.40
C THR A 34 1.22 -6.43 9.28
N VAL A 35 0.90 -5.25 8.75
CA VAL A 35 1.65 -4.53 7.72
C VAL A 35 1.97 -3.15 8.25
N THR A 36 3.24 -2.75 8.22
CA THR A 36 3.67 -1.41 8.60
C THR A 36 4.03 -0.61 7.36
N LEU A 37 3.41 0.56 7.23
CA LEU A 37 3.79 1.56 6.23
C LEU A 37 4.54 2.71 6.90
N ALA A 38 5.56 3.22 6.23
CA ALA A 38 6.28 4.43 6.59
C ALA A 38 5.86 5.60 5.68
N GLN A 39 6.02 6.84 6.16
CA GLN A 39 5.75 8.07 5.37
C GLN A 39 4.35 8.06 4.75
N VAL A 40 3.35 7.88 5.60
CA VAL A 40 1.99 7.53 5.20
C VAL A 40 1.12 8.78 5.09
N ARG A 41 0.43 8.95 3.96
CA ARG A 41 -0.59 9.97 3.75
C ARG A 41 -1.98 9.34 3.66
N SER A 42 -2.99 10.00 4.23
CA SER A 42 -4.40 9.61 4.07
C SER A 42 -5.07 10.41 2.94
N PHE A 43 -5.69 9.70 2.02
CA PHE A 43 -6.51 10.26 0.93
C PHE A 43 -8.00 10.26 1.27
N GLY A 44 -8.37 9.89 2.51
CA GLY A 44 -9.75 9.84 2.92
C GLY A 44 -10.56 8.77 2.17
N THR A 45 -11.87 8.97 2.12
CA THR A 45 -12.81 8.04 1.49
C THR A 45 -12.97 8.29 -0.01
N GLU A 46 -12.53 9.43 -0.52
CA GLU A 46 -12.70 9.85 -1.92
C GLU A 46 -14.17 9.65 -2.35
N ASP A 47 -14.42 8.97 -3.47
CA ASP A 47 -15.76 8.67 -3.98
C ASP A 47 -16.34 7.33 -3.50
N ARG A 48 -15.69 6.64 -2.54
CA ARG A 48 -16.16 5.33 -2.06
C ARG A 48 -17.38 5.48 -1.14
N PRO A 49 -18.47 4.72 -1.37
CA PRO A 49 -19.65 4.76 -0.51
C PRO A 49 -19.32 4.37 0.93
N THR A 50 -19.68 5.22 1.89
CA THR A 50 -19.50 4.98 3.33
C THR A 50 -20.47 5.83 4.15
N GLU A 51 -20.88 5.34 5.30
CA GLU A 51 -21.72 6.10 6.24
C GLU A 51 -20.97 7.28 6.88
N ARG A 52 -19.63 7.22 6.89
CA ARG A 52 -18.78 8.23 7.53
C ARG A 52 -17.70 8.70 6.56
N PRO A 53 -18.01 9.68 5.69
CA PRO A 53 -17.03 10.25 4.77
C PRO A 53 -15.85 10.89 5.52
N VAL A 54 -14.64 10.71 4.99
CA VAL A 54 -13.41 11.29 5.53
C VAL A 54 -12.70 12.03 4.40
N ALA A 55 -12.39 13.30 4.61
CA ALA A 55 -11.63 14.10 3.64
C ALA A 55 -10.15 13.66 3.59
N GLU A 56 -9.47 13.96 2.49
CA GLU A 56 -8.03 13.78 2.42
C GLU A 56 -7.30 14.66 3.45
N ARG A 57 -6.10 14.24 3.84
CA ARG A 57 -5.22 15.01 4.72
C ARG A 57 -3.83 15.10 4.09
N ASP A 58 -3.23 16.28 4.20
CA ASP A 58 -1.85 16.51 3.78
C ASP A 58 -0.83 16.04 4.83
N GLU A 59 -1.29 15.69 6.03
CA GLU A 59 -0.45 15.18 7.11
C GLU A 59 0.24 13.87 6.70
N ILE A 60 1.55 13.81 6.94
CA ILE A 60 2.38 12.62 6.75
C ILE A 60 2.67 12.02 8.12
N TYR A 61 2.21 10.78 8.32
CA TYR A 61 2.49 9.99 9.51
C TYR A 61 3.78 9.19 9.31
N ASP A 62 4.69 9.22 10.27
CA ASP A 62 5.98 8.52 10.16
C ASP A 62 5.78 7.01 9.97
N PHE A 63 4.91 6.41 10.76
CA PHE A 63 4.53 5.00 10.66
C PHE A 63 3.05 4.78 10.96
N ILE A 64 2.42 3.88 10.22
CA ILE A 64 1.10 3.33 10.52
C ILE A 64 1.15 1.81 10.41
N VAL A 65 0.61 1.12 11.42
CA VAL A 65 0.49 -0.35 11.45
C VAL A 65 -0.96 -0.73 11.13
N PHE A 66 -1.14 -1.59 10.14
CA PHE A 66 -2.43 -2.13 9.72
C PHE A 66 -2.50 -3.61 10.07
N ARG A 67 -3.63 -4.05 10.64
CA ARG A 67 -3.95 -5.48 10.74
C ARG A 67 -4.42 -5.98 9.38
N GLY A 68 -3.92 -7.13 8.94
CA GLY A 68 -4.30 -7.75 7.66
C GLY A 68 -5.81 -7.90 7.51
N SER A 69 -6.50 -8.27 8.59
CA SER A 69 -7.96 -8.43 8.64
C SER A 69 -8.74 -7.13 8.37
N ASP A 70 -8.13 -5.97 8.59
CA ASP A 70 -8.75 -4.65 8.36
C ASP A 70 -8.37 -4.05 7.00
N ILE A 71 -7.64 -4.78 6.16
CA ILE A 71 -7.23 -4.34 4.81
C ILE A 71 -8.21 -4.91 3.79
N LYS A 72 -8.85 -4.02 3.00
CA LYS A 72 -9.76 -4.41 1.91
C LYS A 72 -9.06 -4.55 0.57
N ASP A 73 -8.12 -3.67 0.28
CA ASP A 73 -7.39 -3.65 -0.98
C ASP A 73 -5.97 -3.14 -0.77
N ILE A 74 -5.04 -3.64 -1.57
CA ILE A 74 -3.63 -3.25 -1.57
C ILE A 74 -3.15 -3.22 -3.02
N LYS A 75 -2.44 -2.16 -3.42
CA LYS A 75 -1.92 -1.97 -4.76
C LYS A 75 -0.51 -1.38 -4.69
N LEU A 76 0.39 -1.85 -5.54
CA LEU A 76 1.65 -1.14 -5.76
C LEU A 76 1.34 0.17 -6.50
N CYS A 77 1.90 1.26 -6.02
CA CYS A 77 1.89 2.49 -6.81
C CYS A 77 2.81 2.25 -8.01
N SER A 78 2.30 2.42 -9.23
CA SER A 78 3.18 2.42 -10.39
C SER A 78 4.14 3.60 -10.26
N VAL A 79 5.41 3.37 -10.58
CA VAL A 79 6.35 4.47 -10.74
C VAL A 79 5.90 5.19 -12.02
N GLN A 80 5.25 6.36 -11.87
CA GLN A 80 5.08 7.25 -12.99
C GLN A 80 6.48 7.58 -13.49
N LYS A 81 6.74 7.40 -14.79
CA LYS A 81 8.03 7.81 -15.36
C LYS A 81 8.22 9.28 -14.99
N PRO A 82 9.29 9.66 -14.27
CA PRO A 82 9.52 11.04 -13.94
C PRO A 82 9.99 11.70 -15.24
N TYR A 83 9.03 12.22 -16.01
CA TYR A 83 9.25 13.01 -17.22
C TYR A 83 9.92 12.26 -18.39
N ASP A 84 9.81 12.85 -19.59
CA ASP A 84 10.62 12.49 -20.75
C ASP A 84 12.04 13.04 -20.55
N ASP A 85 12.74 12.53 -19.55
CA ASP A 85 14.16 12.82 -19.37
C ASP A 85 14.98 11.86 -20.24
N PRO A 86 15.68 12.35 -21.28
CA PRO A 86 16.49 11.52 -22.16
C PRO A 86 17.67 10.82 -21.44
N ALA A 87 18.01 11.21 -20.21
CA ALA A 87 18.99 10.52 -19.38
C ALA A 87 18.43 9.25 -18.70
N ILE A 88 17.11 9.07 -18.64
CA ILE A 88 16.48 7.90 -18.05
C ILE A 88 16.35 6.80 -19.11
N VAL A 89 17.26 5.84 -19.07
CA VAL A 89 17.37 4.75 -20.05
C VAL A 89 16.48 3.55 -19.76
N GLU A 90 16.08 3.32 -18.49
CA GLU A 90 15.26 2.18 -18.09
C GLU A 90 14.39 2.51 -16.86
N VAL A 91 13.14 2.02 -16.86
CA VAL A 91 12.22 2.12 -15.71
C VAL A 91 11.55 0.76 -15.50
N SER A 92 11.85 0.09 -14.38
CA SER A 92 11.20 -1.17 -14.01
C SER A 92 9.82 -0.92 -13.42
N ARG A 93 8.76 -1.45 -14.05
CA ARG A 93 7.38 -1.39 -13.55
C ARG A 93 7.00 -2.72 -12.91
N TYR A 94 6.58 -2.71 -11.64
CA TYR A 94 6.25 -3.92 -10.88
C TYR A 94 4.73 -4.15 -10.78
N GLU A 95 4.04 -4.44 -11.90
CA GLU A 95 2.57 -4.62 -11.87
C GLU A 95 2.10 -6.05 -11.55
N THR A 96 2.96 -7.07 -11.53
CA THR A 96 2.50 -8.47 -11.50
C THR A 96 2.36 -9.09 -10.09
N LEU A 97 2.73 -8.39 -9.02
CA LEU A 97 3.02 -9.04 -7.73
C LEU A 97 1.93 -8.87 -6.66
N VAL A 98 1.03 -7.89 -6.83
CA VAL A 98 -0.11 -7.61 -5.94
C VAL A 98 -1.09 -8.79 -5.88
N SER A 99 -1.39 -9.43 -7.01
CA SER A 99 -2.32 -10.57 -7.08
C SER A 99 -1.84 -11.80 -6.33
N ARG A 100 -0.51 -12.01 -6.24
CA ARG A 100 0.07 -13.13 -5.47
C ARG A 100 0.02 -12.87 -3.96
N TYR A 101 0.16 -11.61 -3.54
CA TYR A 101 0.13 -11.23 -2.12
C TYR A 101 -1.28 -11.14 -1.55
N ALA A 102 -2.23 -10.59 -2.30
CA ALA A 102 -3.65 -10.64 -1.92
C ALA A 102 -4.14 -12.09 -1.76
N ALA A 103 -3.60 -13.03 -2.56
CA ALA A 103 -3.86 -14.45 -2.39
C ALA A 103 -3.22 -15.02 -1.12
N TYR A 104 -1.99 -14.61 -0.76
CA TYR A 104 -1.31 -15.06 0.46
C TYR A 104 -2.01 -14.56 1.73
N VAL A 105 -2.40 -13.29 1.79
CA VAL A 105 -3.15 -12.74 2.95
C VAL A 105 -4.50 -13.45 3.09
N ARG A 106 -5.21 -13.72 1.99
CA ARG A 106 -6.47 -14.50 2.00
C ARG A 106 -6.29 -15.96 2.40
N LEU A 107 -5.09 -16.53 2.23
CA LEU A 107 -4.78 -17.90 2.65
C LEU A 107 -4.47 -18.01 4.16
N LEU A 108 -4.05 -16.91 4.80
CA LEU A 108 -3.80 -16.87 6.25
C LEU A 108 -5.07 -16.63 7.08
N ASP A 109 -6.17 -16.21 6.45
CA ASP A 109 -7.50 -16.06 7.05
C ASP A 109 -8.34 -17.37 7.03
N GLN A 110 -7.70 -18.55 6.86
CA GLN A 110 -8.33 -19.88 6.99
C GLN A 110 -8.01 -20.55 8.32
#